data_AF-A0A820A1R4-F1
#
_entry.id   AF-A0A820A1R4-F1
#
_cell.length_a   1.000
_cell.length_b   1.000
_cell.length_c   1.000
_cell.angle_alpha   90.00
_cell.angle_beta   90.00
_cell.angle_gamma   90.00
#
_symmetry.space_group_name_H-M   'P 1'
#
loop_
_entity.id
_entity.type
_entity.pdbx_description
1 polymer ?
#
loop_
_entity_poly.entity_id
_entity_poly.type
_entity_poly.pdbx_seq_one_letter_code
_entity_poly.pdbx_strand_id
1 'polypeptide(L)'
;YPQHPECDGCQFEIKQQDDNKNNYHLHAHVVNSLNCRLEFNSSSNQWKTSHVMSTMMLGPPEEMKREEAVSSLISNIQNLEVHGEEQLIIRTNRGEQIRLERFGKSAPSAVTQNTFN
;
A
#
# COMPACT_ATOMS: atom_id res chain seq x y z
N TYR A 1 -16.42 -3.94 10.27
CA TYR A 1 -14.96 -3.95 10.45
C TYR A 1 -14.57 -2.68 11.18
N PRO A 2 -13.91 -2.73 12.35
CA PRO A 2 -13.32 -1.54 12.96
C PRO A 2 -12.47 -0.81 11.93
N GLN A 3 -12.74 0.47 11.74
CA GLN A 3 -11.97 1.36 10.87
C GLN A 3 -10.93 2.08 11.71
N HIS A 4 -9.75 2.29 11.13
CA HIS A 4 -8.66 3.05 11.75
C HIS A 4 -8.58 4.44 11.10
N PRO A 5 -9.46 5.40 11.49
CA PRO A 5 -9.43 6.76 10.95
C PRO A 5 -8.11 7.49 11.25
N GLU A 6 -7.36 7.04 12.25
CA GLU A 6 -6.00 7.50 12.51
C GLU A 6 -5.04 7.23 11.33
N CYS A 7 -5.37 6.30 10.43
CA CYS A 7 -4.59 6.02 9.24
C CYS A 7 -5.01 6.88 8.02
N ASP A 8 -6.02 7.76 8.15
CA ASP A 8 -6.41 8.67 7.08
C ASP A 8 -5.27 9.64 6.74
N GLY A 9 -5.06 9.87 5.44
CA GLY A 9 -3.97 10.68 4.89
C GLY A 9 -2.65 9.95 4.67
N CYS A 10 -2.58 8.63 4.92
CA CYS A 10 -1.41 7.83 4.55
C CYS A 10 -1.37 7.63 3.04
N GLN A 11 -0.21 7.90 2.43
CA GLN A 11 -0.05 7.81 0.97
C GLN A 11 0.45 6.43 0.56
N PHE A 12 0.00 5.90 -0.58
CA PHE A 12 0.50 4.63 -1.12
C PHE A 12 0.78 4.67 -2.62
N GLU A 13 1.68 3.80 -3.05
CA GLU A 13 1.91 3.41 -4.42
C GLU A 13 1.97 1.88 -4.50
N ILE A 14 1.26 1.29 -5.45
CA ILE A 14 1.35 -0.14 -5.76
C ILE A 14 1.82 -0.33 -7.21
N LYS A 15 2.87 -1.13 -7.39
CA LYS A 15 3.47 -1.43 -8.71
C LYS A 15 3.59 -2.94 -8.90
N GLN A 16 3.13 -3.46 -10.02
CA GLN A 16 3.35 -4.86 -10.37
C GLN A 16 4.85 -5.09 -10.66
N GLN A 17 5.45 -6.14 -10.08
CA GLN A 17 6.90 -6.38 -10.19
C GLN A 17 7.29 -7.32 -11.33
N ASP A 18 6.42 -8.25 -11.74
CA ASP A 18 6.72 -9.26 -12.75
C ASP A 18 5.60 -9.38 -13.79
N ASP A 19 5.91 -9.94 -14.97
CA ASP A 19 4.89 -10.42 -15.93
C ASP A 19 4.01 -11.54 -15.34
N ASN A 20 4.49 -12.22 -14.30
CA ASN A 20 3.68 -13.06 -13.43
C ASN A 20 2.75 -12.16 -12.59
N LYS A 21 1.49 -12.09 -13.03
CA LYS A 21 0.40 -11.20 -12.59
C LYS A 21 0.04 -11.19 -11.09
N ASN A 22 0.81 -11.85 -10.23
CA ASN A 22 0.49 -12.04 -8.82
C ASN A 22 1.43 -11.31 -7.86
N ASN A 23 2.52 -10.70 -8.34
CA ASN A 23 3.52 -10.02 -7.49
C ASN A 23 3.44 -8.50 -7.64
N TYR A 24 3.33 -7.82 -6.49
CA TYR A 24 3.25 -6.36 -6.42
C TYR A 24 4.19 -5.82 -5.35
N HIS A 25 4.68 -4.61 -5.56
CA HIS A 25 5.40 -3.83 -4.57
C HIS A 25 4.44 -2.78 -4.02
N LEU A 26 4.25 -2.77 -2.71
CA LEU A 26 3.53 -1.73 -2.00
C LEU A 26 4.54 -0.82 -1.30
N HIS A 27 4.51 0.45 -1.69
CA HIS A 27 5.18 1.53 -0.97
C HIS A 27 4.10 2.37 -0.29
N ALA A 28 4.17 2.51 1.03
CA ALA A 28 3.31 3.41 1.80
C ALA A 28 4.18 4.45 2.52
N HIS A 29 3.66 5.66 2.68
CA HIS A 29 4.33 6.74 3.38
C HIS A 29 3.45 7.29 4.48
N VAL A 30 3.97 7.25 5.71
CA VAL A 30 3.39 7.86 6.90
C VAL A 30 4.36 8.93 7.39
N VAL A 31 5.26 8.59 8.31
CA VAL A 31 6.48 9.35 8.64
C VAL A 31 7.65 8.79 7.83
N ASN A 32 7.75 7.47 7.83
CA ASN A 32 8.72 6.72 7.04
C ASN A 32 8.08 6.11 5.80
N SER A 33 8.96 5.79 4.87
CA SER A 33 8.63 4.90 3.76
C SER A 33 8.58 3.46 4.26
N LEU A 34 7.38 2.88 4.20
CA LEU A 34 7.12 1.46 4.40
C LEU A 34 7.11 0.75 3.04
N ASN A 35 7.91 -0.28 2.88
CA ASN A 35 8.04 -1.03 1.64
C ASN A 35 7.81 -2.52 1.90
N CYS A 36 6.98 -3.16 1.08
CA CYS A 36 6.81 -4.61 1.13
C CYS A 36 6.40 -5.18 -0.23
N ARG A 37 6.62 -6.49 -0.40
CA ARG A 37 6.07 -7.26 -1.51
C ARG A 37 4.71 -7.81 -1.11
N LEU A 38 3.75 -7.69 -2.01
CA LEU A 38 2.44 -8.33 -1.95
C LEU A 38 2.39 -9.47 -2.97
N GLU A 39 1.89 -10.62 -2.55
CA GLU A 39 1.63 -11.77 -3.41
C GLU A 39 0.15 -12.13 -3.35
N PHE A 40 -0.49 -12.19 -4.51
CA PHE A 40 -1.87 -12.66 -4.64
C PHE A 40 -1.92 -14.16 -4.89
N ASN A 41 -2.59 -14.89 -4.00
CA ASN A 41 -2.86 -16.31 -4.17
C ASN A 41 -4.23 -16.51 -4.82
N SER A 42 -4.23 -16.88 -6.11
CA SER A 42 -5.46 -17.08 -6.89
C SER A 42 -6.30 -18.28 -6.41
N SER A 43 -5.69 -19.29 -5.79
CA SER A 43 -6.40 -20.47 -5.29
C SER A 43 -7.23 -20.18 -4.04
N SER A 44 -6.76 -19.27 -3.18
CA SER A 44 -7.45 -18.88 -1.95
C SER A 44 -8.11 -17.49 -2.03
N ASN A 45 -7.92 -16.77 -3.14
CA ASN A 45 -8.36 -15.37 -3.32
C ASN A 45 -7.91 -14.46 -2.16
N GLN A 46 -6.65 -14.63 -1.73
CA GLN A 46 -6.08 -13.91 -0.58
C GLN A 46 -4.72 -13.32 -0.93
N TRP A 47 -4.41 -12.21 -0.26
CA TRP A 47 -3.12 -11.53 -0.35
C TRP A 47 -2.22 -11.96 0.79
N LYS A 48 -0.92 -11.98 0.54
CA LYS A 48 0.14 -12.16 1.55
C LYS A 48 1.19 -11.07 1.38
N THR A 49 1.79 -10.64 2.48
CA THR A 49 2.94 -9.73 2.43
C THR A 49 4.24 -10.43 2.76
N SER A 50 5.33 -9.91 2.22
CA SER A 50 6.66 -10.13 2.80
C SER A 50 6.83 -9.35 4.10
N HIS A 51 8.02 -9.43 4.69
CA HIS A 51 8.43 -8.53 5.75
C HIS A 51 8.30 -7.06 5.28
N VAL A 52 7.78 -6.20 6.16
CA VAL A 52 7.64 -4.76 5.92
C VAL A 52 8.93 -4.07 6.34
N MET A 53 9.53 -3.31 5.43
CA MET A 53 10.76 -2.55 5.66
C MET A 53 10.41 -1.07 5.86
N SER A 54 11.02 -0.41 6.87
CA SER A 54 10.84 1.02 7.17
C SER A 54 12.17 1.78 7.08
N THR A 55 12.14 3.07 6.75
CA THR A 55 13.33 3.96 6.76
C THR A 55 13.79 4.38 8.16
N MET A 56 13.05 4.03 9.23
CA MET A 56 13.44 4.20 10.65
C MET A 56 13.87 5.63 11.08
N MET A 57 13.34 6.66 10.43
CA MET A 57 13.50 8.06 10.85
C MET A 57 12.62 8.33 12.09
N LEU A 58 13.14 9.14 13.01
CA LEU A 58 12.39 9.61 14.16
C LEU A 58 11.38 10.67 13.72
N GLY A 59 10.15 10.55 14.20
CA GLY A 59 9.09 11.51 14.01
C GLY A 59 8.37 11.84 15.32
N PRO A 60 7.33 12.68 15.26
CA PRO A 60 6.43 12.91 16.39
C PRO A 60 5.87 11.58 16.93
N PRO A 61 5.74 11.40 18.25
CA PRO A 61 5.29 10.14 18.85
C PRO A 61 3.92 9.66 18.35
N GLU A 62 3.01 10.59 18.04
CA GLU A 62 1.68 10.27 17.51
C GLU A 62 1.75 9.70 16.09
N GLU A 63 2.66 10.22 15.26
CA GLU A 63 2.86 9.72 13.90
C GLU A 63 3.65 8.41 13.88
N MET A 64 4.59 8.21 14.82
CA MET A 64 5.28 6.92 14.98
C MET A 64 4.31 5.81 15.40
N LYS A 65 3.35 6.10 16.30
CA LYS A 65 2.28 5.15 16.65
C LYS A 65 1.40 4.82 15.45
N ARG A 66 1.08 5.82 14.63
CA ARG A 66 0.33 5.64 13.38
C ARG A 66 1.08 4.73 12.40
N GLU A 67 2.38 4.96 12.23
CA GLU A 67 3.23 4.13 11.37
C GLU A 67 3.27 2.68 11.85
N GLU A 68 3.42 2.45 13.15
CA GLU A 68 3.40 1.10 13.73
C GLU A 68 2.07 0.39 13.45
N ALA A 69 0.95 1.10 13.61
CA ALA A 69 -0.38 0.58 13.28
C ALA A 69 -0.48 0.22 11.79
N VAL A 70 -0.09 1.13 10.88
CA VAL A 70 -0.12 0.88 9.43
C VAL A 70 0.77 -0.31 9.06
N SER A 71 1.99 -0.39 9.59
CA SER A 71 2.92 -1.50 9.36
C SER A 71 2.36 -2.85 9.82
N SER A 72 1.75 -2.87 11.01
CA SER A 72 1.08 -4.06 11.56
C SER A 72 -0.11 -4.50 10.70
N LEU A 73 -0.93 -3.56 10.25
CA LEU A 73 -2.12 -3.83 9.43
C LEU A 73 -1.74 -4.31 8.02
N ILE A 74 -0.71 -3.71 7.41
CA ILE A 74 -0.13 -4.20 6.15
C ILE A 74 0.39 -5.63 6.34
N SER A 75 1.14 -5.91 7.40
CA SER A 75 1.72 -7.24 7.68
C SER A 75 0.68 -8.35 7.86
N ASN A 76 -0.56 -7.99 8.20
CA ASN A 76 -1.67 -8.92 8.43
C ASN A 76 -2.72 -8.87 7.31
N ILE A 77 -2.36 -8.39 6.11
CA ILE A 77 -3.29 -8.33 4.99
C ILE A 77 -3.91 -9.69 4.70
N GLN A 78 -5.18 -9.68 4.36
CA GLN A 78 -5.88 -10.83 3.80
C GLN A 78 -6.55 -10.46 2.48
N ASN A 79 -7.12 -9.26 2.43
CA ASN A 79 -7.81 -8.75 1.25
C ASN A 79 -7.37 -7.32 0.94
N LEU A 80 -7.34 -7.01 -0.34
CA LEU A 80 -6.94 -5.74 -0.90
C LEU A 80 -7.96 -5.36 -1.98
N GLU A 81 -8.56 -4.18 -1.82
CA GLU A 81 -9.47 -3.60 -2.79
C GLU A 81 -8.92 -2.26 -3.26
N VAL A 82 -8.82 -2.09 -4.57
CA VAL A 82 -8.53 -0.79 -5.17
C VAL A 82 -9.87 -0.15 -5.52
N HIS A 83 -10.14 1.03 -4.95
CA HIS A 83 -11.33 1.81 -5.24
C HIS A 83 -10.93 2.93 -6.21
N GLY A 84 -11.27 2.74 -7.49
CA GLY A 84 -10.85 3.63 -8.57
C GLY A 84 -9.33 3.62 -8.76
N GLU A 85 -8.75 4.76 -9.09
CA GLU A 85 -7.29 4.92 -9.16
C GLU A 85 -6.71 5.49 -7.86
N GLU A 86 -7.54 6.02 -6.96
CA GLU A 86 -7.08 6.93 -5.90
C GLU A 86 -7.01 6.29 -4.52
N GLN A 87 -7.71 5.17 -4.29
CA GLN A 87 -7.83 4.62 -2.94
C GLN A 87 -7.51 3.13 -2.90
N LEU A 88 -6.82 2.74 -1.83
CA LEU A 88 -6.55 1.35 -1.49
C LEU A 88 -7.18 1.03 -0.14
N ILE A 89 -8.02 0.01 -0.12
CA ILE A 89 -8.62 -0.52 1.10
C ILE A 89 -7.95 -1.86 1.40
N ILE A 90 -7.27 -1.91 2.53
CA ILE A 90 -6.64 -3.12 3.04
C ILE A 90 -7.51 -3.66 4.16
N ARG A 91 -7.82 -4.96 4.11
CA ARG A 91 -8.51 -5.68 5.18
C ARG A 91 -7.62 -6.79 5.72
N THR A 92 -7.54 -6.86 7.04
CA THR A 92 -6.73 -7.85 7.74
C THR A 92 -7.51 -9.14 7.98
N ASN A 93 -6.78 -10.22 8.29
CA ASN A 93 -7.36 -11.49 8.72
C ASN A 93 -8.15 -11.42 10.05
N ARG A 94 -8.02 -10.32 10.79
CA ARG A 94 -8.76 -10.03 12.04
C ARG A 94 -10.03 -9.22 11.80
N GLY A 95 -10.31 -8.84 10.55
CA GLY A 95 -11.45 -7.99 10.20
C GLY A 95 -11.21 -6.51 10.50
N GLU A 96 -9.97 -6.05 10.57
CA GLU A 96 -9.65 -4.63 10.62
C GLU A 96 -9.57 -4.06 9.21
N GLN A 97 -9.81 -2.75 9.07
CA GLN A 97 -9.74 -2.09 7.78
C GLN A 97 -8.95 -0.77 7.87
N ILE A 98 -8.01 -0.59 6.93
CA ILE A 98 -7.36 0.70 6.67
C ILE A 98 -7.69 1.20 5.27
N ARG A 99 -7.69 2.53 5.13
CA ARG A 99 -7.84 3.23 3.86
C ARG A 99 -6.58 4.04 3.62
N LEU A 100 -5.99 3.86 2.46
CA LEU A 100 -4.80 4.58 2.02
C LEU A 100 -5.15 5.35 0.76
N GLU A 101 -4.60 6.56 0.63
CA GLU A 101 -4.78 7.42 -0.55
C GLU A 101 -3.57 7.30 -1.46
N ARG A 102 -3.77 7.29 -2.77
CA ARG A 102 -2.64 7.19 -3.71
C ARG A 102 -1.81 8.47 -3.59
N PHE A 103 -0.50 8.38 -3.77
CA PHE A 103 0.34 9.58 -3.91
C PHE A 103 -0.28 10.53 -4.94
N GLY A 104 -0.64 11.76 -4.51
CA GLY A 104 -1.38 12.76 -5.29
C GLY A 104 -0.64 13.36 -6.50
N LYS A 105 0.39 12.67 -7.01
CA LYS A 105 0.95 12.92 -8.33
C LYS A 105 0.97 11.59 -9.04
N SER A 106 0.00 11.36 -9.93
CA SER A 106 0.22 10.46 -11.06
C SER A 106 1.58 10.81 -11.63
N ALA A 107 2.49 9.83 -11.75
CA ALA A 107 3.69 10.04 -12.55
C ALA A 107 3.20 10.58 -13.91
N PRO A 108 3.77 11.67 -14.46
CA PRO A 108 3.39 12.11 -15.79
C PRO A 108 3.58 10.90 -16.69
N SER A 109 2.48 10.40 -17.27
CA SER A 109 2.55 9.35 -18.27
C SER A 109 3.55 9.84 -19.30
N ALA A 110 4.64 9.10 -19.48
CA ALA A 110 5.55 9.35 -20.59
C ALA A 110 4.74 9.15 -21.87
N VAL A 111 4.14 10.23 -22.36
CA VAL A 111 3.57 10.30 -23.69
C VAL A 111 4.77 10.29 -24.62
N THR A 112 5.15 9.09 -25.08
CA THR A 112 5.99 8.93 -26.26
C THR A 112 5.17 9.42 -27.45
N GLN A 113 5.12 10.74 -27.68
CA GLN A 113 4.80 11.27 -29.00
C GLN A 113 6.04 11.10 -29.89
N ASN A 114 6.26 9.88 -30.36
CA ASN A 114 7.04 9.69 -31.58
C ASN A 114 6.14 10.05 -32.76
N THR A 115 6.02 11.35 -33.01
CA THR A 115 5.52 11.85 -34.30
C THR A 115 6.72 11.83 -35.24
N PHE A 116 6.90 10.72 -35.96
CA PHE A 116 7.75 10.73 -37.15
C PHE A 116 7.04 11.57 -38.22
N ASN A 117 7.67 12.65 -38.64
CA ASN A 117 7.41 13.32 -39.90
C ASN A 117 8.76 13.59 -40.57
#